data_AF-A0A522DWR7-F1
#
_entry.id   AF-A0A522DWR7-F1
#
_cell.length_a   1.000
_cell.length_b   1.000
_cell.length_c   1.000
_cell.angle_alpha   90.00
_cell.angle_beta   90.00
_cell.angle_gamma   90.00
#
_symmetry.space_group_name_H-M   'P 1'
#
loop_
_entity.id
_entity.type
_entity.pdbx_description
1 polymer ?
#
loop_
_entity_poly.entity_id
_entity_poly.type
_entity_poly.pdbx_seq_one_letter_code
_entity_poly.pdbx_strand_id
1 'polypeptide(L)'
;AYCAYNQRDYLNAENLFKTYLEIFPNSPRAEELDYMRAYTYYKQSPKPPLDQTNTIKAIGMLQTFINTHPNSERNKEANALIDICHKKLEEKDKASAQLYYDLSQYRAAGVAFTSLLNDYPESDKADEYKLMVIKSYFRFAEMSVEEKKEERFEQVITECNDFIDRFPESKFLKEAEHYIGLSQTNIKNLSNEQVKTPA
;
A
#
# COMPACT_ATOMS: atom_id res chain seq x y z
N ALA A 1 -2.55 35.13 -3.31
CA ALA A 1 -2.43 33.71 -2.93
C ALA A 1 -3.11 33.39 -1.59
N TYR A 2 -2.65 33.92 -0.46
CA TYR A 2 -3.22 33.61 0.86
C TYR A 2 -4.72 33.88 1.04
N CYS A 3 -5.26 34.93 0.41
CA CYS A 3 -6.71 35.18 0.42
C CYS A 3 -7.50 33.99 -0.16
N ALA A 4 -7.13 33.52 -1.37
CA ALA A 4 -7.74 32.35 -2.00
C ALA A 4 -7.57 31.08 -1.14
N TYR A 5 -6.38 30.88 -0.57
CA TYR A 5 -6.12 29.77 0.35
C TYR A 5 -7.07 29.78 1.56
N ASN A 6 -7.24 30.94 2.21
CA ASN A 6 -8.12 31.09 3.38
C ASN A 6 -9.61 30.95 3.01
N GLN A 7 -9.98 31.27 1.76
CA GLN A 7 -11.30 31.00 1.20
C GLN A 7 -11.49 29.53 0.79
N ARG A 8 -10.46 28.68 0.98
CA ARG A 8 -10.42 27.26 0.57
C ARG A 8 -10.46 27.05 -0.95
N ASP A 9 -10.20 28.10 -1.73
CA ASP A 9 -9.98 28.01 -3.16
C ASP A 9 -8.52 27.60 -3.42
N TYR A 10 -8.23 26.33 -3.13
CA TYR A 10 -6.85 25.81 -3.14
C TYR A 10 -6.26 25.71 -4.55
N LEU A 11 -7.08 25.47 -5.57
CA LEU A 11 -6.64 25.42 -6.97
C LEU A 11 -6.14 26.80 -7.43
N ASN A 12 -6.91 27.85 -7.12
CA ASN A 12 -6.49 29.22 -7.43
C ASN A 12 -5.31 29.64 -6.55
N ALA A 13 -5.31 29.27 -5.27
CA ALA A 13 -4.20 29.54 -4.37
C ALA A 13 -2.88 28.94 -4.90
N GLU A 14 -2.90 27.69 -5.38
CA GLU A 14 -1.75 27.02 -5.99
C GLU A 14 -1.18 27.82 -7.15
N ASN A 15 -2.04 28.22 -8.10
CA ASN A 15 -1.64 29.00 -9.27
C ASN A 15 -1.04 30.34 -8.85
N LEU A 16 -1.64 31.02 -7.87
CA LEU A 16 -1.14 32.30 -7.36
C LEU A 16 0.21 32.16 -6.64
N PHE A 17 0.43 31.08 -5.88
CA PHE A 17 1.74 30.80 -5.28
C PHE A 17 2.78 30.50 -6.37
N LYS A 18 2.43 29.67 -7.35
CA LYS A 18 3.29 29.36 -8.51
C LYS A 18 3.74 30.63 -9.24
N THR A 19 2.78 31.47 -9.64
CA THR A 19 3.08 32.72 -10.36
C THR A 19 3.98 33.65 -9.54
N TYR A 20 3.79 33.72 -8.22
CA TYR A 20 4.68 34.50 -7.39
C TYR A 20 6.12 33.98 -7.44
N LEU A 21 6.32 32.67 -7.33
CA LEU A 21 7.66 32.05 -7.37
C LEU A 21 8.34 32.24 -8.73
N GLU A 22 7.57 32.21 -9.83
CA GLU A 22 8.08 32.47 -11.17
C GLU A 22 8.52 33.93 -11.37
N ILE A 23 7.77 34.89 -10.82
CA ILE A 23 8.07 36.32 -10.95
C ILE A 23 9.15 36.77 -9.95
N PHE A 24 9.15 36.22 -8.74
CA PHE A 24 10.00 36.64 -7.63
C PHE A 24 10.79 35.47 -6.99
N PRO A 25 11.64 34.76 -7.76
CA PRO A 25 12.33 33.56 -7.29
C PRO A 25 13.29 33.82 -6.12
N ASN A 26 13.87 35.03 -6.04
CA ASN A 26 14.82 35.43 -4.98
C ASN A 26 14.13 36.15 -3.81
N SER A 27 12.81 36.12 -3.73
CA SER A 27 12.08 36.74 -2.62
C SER A 27 12.46 36.07 -1.29
N PRO A 28 12.59 36.83 -0.18
CA PRO A 28 12.76 36.23 1.14
C PRO A 28 11.58 35.35 1.57
N ARG A 29 10.44 35.42 0.85
CA ARG A 29 9.27 34.55 1.07
C ARG A 29 9.20 33.35 0.12
N ALA A 30 10.16 33.19 -0.79
CA ALA A 30 10.08 32.14 -1.80
C ALA A 30 9.97 30.74 -1.17
N GLU A 31 10.77 30.45 -0.15
CA GLU A 31 10.72 29.18 0.60
C GLU A 31 9.34 28.93 1.24
N GLU A 32 8.80 29.93 1.96
CA GLU A 32 7.45 29.86 2.55
C GLU A 32 6.37 29.57 1.49
N LEU A 33 6.43 30.26 0.34
CA LEU A 33 5.41 30.14 -0.70
C LEU A 33 5.53 28.85 -1.50
N ASP A 34 6.73 28.32 -1.65
CA ASP A 34 6.98 27.01 -2.27
C ASP A 34 6.38 25.89 -1.41
N TYR A 35 6.60 25.95 -0.09
CA TYR A 35 5.91 25.07 0.87
C TYR A 35 4.39 25.21 0.76
N MET A 36 3.87 26.44 0.81
CA MET A 36 2.43 26.67 0.77
C MET A 36 1.80 26.20 -0.54
N ARG A 37 2.50 26.31 -1.65
CA ARG A 37 2.07 25.75 -2.93
C ARG A 37 1.92 24.24 -2.84
N ALA A 38 2.92 23.52 -2.32
CA ALA A 38 2.82 22.07 -2.09
C ALA A 38 1.66 21.72 -1.13
N TYR A 39 1.50 22.52 -0.07
CA TYR A 39 0.45 22.37 0.94
C TYR A 39 -0.97 22.48 0.35
N THR A 40 -1.18 23.30 -0.69
CA THR A 40 -2.49 23.35 -1.36
C THR A 40 -2.90 22.01 -1.98
N TYR A 41 -1.96 21.21 -2.49
CA TYR A 41 -2.28 19.87 -3.00
C TYR A 41 -2.66 18.92 -1.87
N TYR A 42 -1.98 19.00 -0.72
CA TYR A 42 -2.37 18.25 0.47
C TYR A 42 -3.80 18.62 0.91
N LYS A 43 -4.17 19.91 0.90
CA LYS A 43 -5.55 20.33 1.22
C LYS A 43 -6.60 19.84 0.21
N GLN A 44 -6.19 19.59 -1.03
CA GLN A 44 -7.03 18.99 -2.07
C GLN A 44 -7.01 17.45 -2.07
N SER A 45 -6.15 16.82 -1.26
CA SER A 45 -6.07 15.37 -1.13
C SER A 45 -7.37 14.84 -0.49
N PRO A 46 -8.15 14.02 -1.20
CA PRO A 46 -9.44 13.57 -0.71
C PRO A 46 -9.30 12.43 0.32
N LYS A 47 -10.43 11.84 0.70
CA LYS A 47 -10.47 10.60 1.49
C LYS A 47 -9.99 9.41 0.64
N PRO A 48 -9.40 8.35 1.25
CA PRO A 48 -8.80 7.22 0.53
C PRO A 48 -9.65 6.58 -0.59
N PRO A 49 -10.97 6.39 -0.45
CA PRO A 49 -11.77 5.73 -1.49
C PRO A 49 -11.81 6.49 -2.83
N LEU A 50 -11.61 7.80 -2.81
CA LEU A 50 -11.67 8.67 -4.00
C LEU A 50 -10.36 8.66 -4.80
N ASP A 51 -10.35 9.34 -5.95
CA ASP A 51 -9.16 9.52 -6.78
C ASP A 51 -8.03 10.24 -6.03
N GLN A 52 -6.82 9.68 -6.06
CA GLN A 52 -5.70 10.15 -5.25
C GLN A 52 -4.70 11.01 -6.04
N THR A 53 -5.07 11.56 -7.20
CA THR A 53 -4.17 12.39 -8.02
C THR A 53 -3.54 13.53 -7.23
N ASN A 54 -4.33 14.25 -6.43
CA ASN A 54 -3.82 15.35 -5.60
C ASN A 54 -2.95 14.89 -4.43
N THR A 55 -3.19 13.68 -3.90
CA THR A 55 -2.36 13.07 -2.85
C THR A 55 -0.96 12.77 -3.38
N ILE A 56 -0.87 12.16 -4.56
CA ILE A 56 0.41 11.84 -5.22
C ILE A 56 1.15 13.15 -5.58
N LYS A 57 0.45 14.15 -6.10
CA LYS A 57 1.03 15.49 -6.36
C LYS A 57 1.54 16.15 -5.08
N ALA A 58 0.80 16.05 -3.98
CA ALA A 58 1.22 16.59 -2.69
C ALA A 58 2.55 15.98 -2.23
N ILE A 59 2.66 14.64 -2.29
CA ILE A 59 3.92 13.93 -1.95
C ILE A 59 5.07 14.45 -2.82
N GLY A 60 4.91 14.46 -4.14
CA GLY A 60 5.98 14.89 -5.05
C GLY A 60 6.42 16.35 -4.85
N MET A 61 5.47 17.25 -4.57
CA MET A 61 5.78 18.65 -4.32
C MET A 61 6.42 18.90 -2.96
N LEU A 62 5.95 18.23 -1.90
CA LEU A 62 6.56 18.31 -0.59
C LEU A 62 7.98 17.70 -0.60
N GLN A 63 8.19 16.61 -1.33
CA GLN A 63 9.52 16.03 -1.49
C GLN A 63 10.45 16.97 -2.27
N THR A 64 9.93 17.62 -3.31
CA THR A 64 10.68 18.64 -4.06
C THR A 64 11.08 19.78 -3.14
N PHE A 65 10.14 20.29 -2.33
CA PHE A 65 10.41 21.33 -1.33
C PHE A 65 11.52 20.92 -0.34
N ILE A 66 11.48 19.70 0.20
CA ILE A 66 12.52 19.19 1.10
C ILE A 66 13.89 19.16 0.41
N ASN A 67 13.92 18.70 -0.85
CA ASN A 67 15.15 18.57 -1.62
C ASN A 67 15.74 19.93 -2.01
N THR A 68 14.90 20.93 -2.31
CA THR A 68 15.33 22.27 -2.69
C THR A 68 15.67 23.16 -1.49
N HIS A 69 15.05 22.90 -0.33
CA HIS A 69 15.24 23.67 0.91
C HIS A 69 15.68 22.76 2.08
N PRO A 70 16.85 22.10 2.02
CA PRO A 70 17.26 21.07 3.00
C PRO A 70 17.38 21.57 4.45
N ASN A 71 17.57 22.88 4.65
CA ASN A 71 17.71 23.50 5.96
C ASN A 71 16.43 24.20 6.45
N SER A 72 15.30 24.06 5.74
CA SER A 72 14.04 24.69 6.16
C SER A 72 13.53 24.08 7.46
N GLU A 73 13.07 24.94 8.38
CA GLU A 73 12.37 24.53 9.60
C GLU A 73 11.05 23.79 9.30
N ARG A 74 10.49 23.97 8.09
CA ARG A 74 9.25 23.31 7.64
C ARG A 74 9.45 21.87 7.17
N ASN A 75 10.70 21.41 7.03
CA ASN A 75 10.97 20.04 6.58
C ASN A 75 10.35 18.98 7.49
N LYS A 76 10.29 19.25 8.80
CA LYS A 76 9.61 18.35 9.75
C LYS A 76 8.11 18.24 9.46
N GLU A 77 7.45 19.35 9.19
CA GLU A 77 6.03 19.36 8.85
C GLU A 77 5.77 18.75 7.47
N ALA A 78 6.62 19.05 6.48
CA ALA A 78 6.52 18.48 5.14
C ALA A 78 6.62 16.94 5.15
N ASN A 79 7.58 16.38 5.90
CA ASN A 79 7.69 14.92 6.08
C ASN A 79 6.44 14.34 6.75
N ALA A 80 5.92 14.97 7.81
CA ALA A 80 4.70 14.50 8.46
C ALA A 80 3.48 14.49 7.52
N LEU A 81 3.37 15.46 6.60
CA LEU A 81 2.32 15.49 5.59
C LEU A 81 2.50 14.41 4.52
N ILE A 82 3.75 14.15 4.11
CA ILE A 82 4.10 13.04 3.22
C ILE A 82 3.65 11.71 3.85
N ASP A 83 3.96 11.47 5.13
CA ASP A 83 3.54 10.27 5.85
C ASP A 83 2.01 10.11 5.90
N ILE A 84 1.28 11.21 6.13
CA ILE A 84 -0.19 11.20 6.10
C ILE A 84 -0.70 10.83 4.70
N CYS A 85 -0.08 11.37 3.64
CA CYS A 85 -0.45 11.04 2.27
C CYS A 85 -0.16 9.57 1.94
N HIS A 86 1.00 9.03 2.32
CA HIS A 86 1.31 7.61 2.14
C HIS A 86 0.32 6.71 2.86
N LYS A 87 -0.05 7.03 4.11
CA LYS A 87 -1.08 6.29 4.86
C LYS A 87 -2.43 6.27 4.14
N LYS A 88 -2.82 7.35 3.45
CA LYS A 88 -4.06 7.37 2.65
C LYS A 88 -3.97 6.44 1.44
N LEU A 89 -2.82 6.40 0.77
CA LEU A 89 -2.60 5.52 -0.39
C LEU A 89 -2.63 4.06 0.06
N GLU A 90 -1.91 3.73 1.13
CA GLU A 90 -1.90 2.40 1.74
C GLU A 90 -3.31 1.95 2.15
N GLU A 91 -4.11 2.83 2.79
CA GLU A 91 -5.48 2.50 3.18
C GLU A 91 -6.38 2.19 1.97
N LYS A 92 -6.20 2.93 0.86
CA LYS A 92 -6.92 2.68 -0.39
C LYS A 92 -6.54 1.34 -1.02
N ASP A 93 -5.25 1.04 -1.05
CA ASP A 93 -4.73 -0.19 -1.67
C ASP A 93 -5.13 -1.41 -0.81
N LYS A 94 -5.04 -1.29 0.52
CA LYS A 94 -5.56 -2.28 1.46
C LYS A 94 -7.03 -2.57 1.22
N ALA A 95 -7.87 -1.53 1.13
CA ALA A 95 -9.29 -1.69 0.89
C ALA A 95 -9.58 -2.40 -0.44
N SER A 96 -8.77 -2.11 -1.47
CA SER A 96 -8.89 -2.75 -2.78
C SER A 96 -8.49 -4.24 -2.74
N ALA A 97 -7.39 -4.58 -2.05
CA ALA A 97 -6.98 -5.98 -1.86
C ALA A 97 -8.01 -6.77 -1.03
N GLN A 98 -8.53 -6.16 0.03
CA GLN A 98 -9.58 -6.75 0.86
C GLN A 98 -10.87 -7.00 0.07
N LEU A 99 -11.27 -6.07 -0.79
CA LEU A 99 -12.45 -6.24 -1.64
C LEU A 99 -12.35 -7.48 -2.53
N TYR A 100 -11.18 -7.75 -3.13
CA TYR A 100 -10.98 -8.98 -3.90
C TYR A 100 -11.16 -10.24 -3.04
N TYR A 101 -10.68 -10.21 -1.80
CA TYR A 101 -10.84 -11.32 -0.87
C TYR A 101 -12.32 -11.54 -0.52
N ASP A 102 -13.03 -10.47 -0.18
CA ASP A 102 -14.45 -10.50 0.20
C ASP A 102 -15.35 -10.99 -0.93
N LEU A 103 -14.98 -10.68 -2.18
CA LEU A 103 -15.65 -11.17 -3.39
C LEU A 103 -15.23 -12.60 -3.80
N SER A 104 -14.45 -13.30 -2.97
CA SER A 104 -13.89 -14.62 -3.26
C SER A 104 -13.00 -14.68 -4.52
N GLN A 105 -12.49 -13.54 -4.97
CA GLN A 105 -11.51 -13.45 -6.06
C GLN A 105 -10.10 -13.67 -5.50
N TYR A 106 -9.89 -14.84 -4.90
CA TYR A 106 -8.74 -15.12 -4.04
C TYR A 106 -7.37 -14.99 -4.74
N ARG A 107 -7.28 -15.35 -6.03
CA ARG A 107 -6.05 -15.13 -6.80
C ARG A 107 -5.72 -13.64 -6.92
N ALA A 108 -6.73 -12.82 -7.24
CA ALA A 108 -6.56 -11.37 -7.36
C ALA A 108 -6.25 -10.74 -6.00
N ALA A 109 -6.89 -11.22 -4.93
CA ALA A 109 -6.60 -10.81 -3.57
C ALA A 109 -5.14 -11.09 -3.19
N GLY A 110 -4.64 -12.30 -3.45
CA GLY A 110 -3.25 -12.67 -3.17
C GLY A 110 -2.27 -11.74 -3.88
N VAL A 111 -2.47 -11.50 -5.18
CA VAL A 111 -1.64 -10.57 -5.96
C VAL A 111 -1.73 -9.14 -5.43
N ALA A 112 -2.93 -8.66 -5.09
CA ALA A 112 -3.15 -7.30 -4.60
C ALA A 112 -2.49 -7.09 -3.22
N PHE A 113 -2.60 -8.05 -2.30
CA PHE A 113 -1.90 -7.99 -1.01
C PHE A 113 -0.37 -8.10 -1.17
N THR A 114 0.12 -8.87 -2.14
CA THR A 114 1.56 -8.89 -2.47
C THR A 114 2.01 -7.53 -3.00
N SER A 115 1.26 -6.88 -3.89
CA SER A 115 1.57 -5.52 -4.36
C SER A 115 1.59 -4.54 -3.21
N LEU A 116 0.54 -4.55 -2.37
CA LEU A 116 0.45 -3.71 -1.18
C LEU A 116 1.68 -3.86 -0.27
N LEU A 117 2.14 -5.09 -0.04
CA LEU A 117 3.33 -5.34 0.77
C LEU A 117 4.63 -4.81 0.12
N ASN A 118 4.73 -4.86 -1.22
CA ASN A 118 5.88 -4.36 -1.95
C ASN A 118 5.89 -2.83 -2.04
N ASP A 119 4.70 -2.22 -2.15
CA ASP A 119 4.53 -0.77 -2.24
C ASP A 119 4.73 -0.09 -0.86
N TYR A 120 4.43 -0.80 0.24
CA TYR A 120 4.55 -0.32 1.62
C TYR A 120 5.30 -1.31 2.53
N PRO A 121 6.60 -1.60 2.26
CA PRO A 121 7.36 -2.61 3.01
C PRO A 121 7.60 -2.24 4.48
N GLU A 122 7.65 -0.94 4.79
CA GLU A 122 7.83 -0.40 6.15
C GLU A 122 6.50 -0.22 6.90
N SER A 123 5.38 -0.71 6.37
CA SER A 123 4.10 -0.63 7.07
C SER A 123 4.12 -1.42 8.38
N ASP A 124 3.57 -0.81 9.44
CA ASP A 124 3.30 -1.49 10.72
C ASP A 124 2.36 -2.70 10.57
N LYS A 125 1.73 -2.87 9.40
CA LYS A 125 0.80 -3.96 9.06
C LYS A 125 1.36 -4.90 7.99
N ALA A 126 2.65 -4.81 7.67
CA ALA A 126 3.29 -5.63 6.66
C ALA A 126 3.09 -7.14 6.91
N ASP A 127 3.16 -7.58 8.17
CA ASP A 127 2.89 -8.96 8.57
C ASP A 127 1.41 -9.35 8.33
N GLU A 128 0.46 -8.48 8.71
CA GLU A 128 -0.98 -8.67 8.41
C GLU A 128 -1.22 -8.84 6.90
N TYR A 129 -0.57 -8.03 6.05
CA TYR A 129 -0.70 -8.13 4.60
C TYR A 129 -0.13 -9.43 4.06
N LYS A 130 1.05 -9.85 4.53
CA LYS A 130 1.63 -11.14 4.14
C LYS A 130 0.76 -12.31 4.58
N LEU A 131 0.16 -12.25 5.77
CA LEU A 131 -0.81 -13.25 6.21
C LEU A 131 -2.03 -13.30 5.29
N MET A 132 -2.52 -12.14 4.83
CA MET A 132 -3.61 -12.09 3.86
C MET A 132 -3.23 -12.67 2.50
N VAL A 133 -1.97 -12.57 2.07
CA VAL A 133 -1.45 -13.29 0.89
C VAL A 133 -1.60 -14.81 1.08
N ILE A 134 -1.13 -15.35 2.21
CA ILE A 134 -1.24 -16.77 2.57
C ILE A 134 -2.70 -17.23 2.53
N LYS A 135 -3.57 -16.50 3.24
CA LYS A 135 -5.02 -16.80 3.29
C LYS A 135 -5.66 -16.80 1.92
N SER A 136 -5.29 -15.83 1.08
CA SER A 136 -5.80 -15.71 -0.28
C SER A 136 -5.36 -16.89 -1.13
N TYR A 137 -4.07 -17.23 -1.17
CA TYR A 137 -3.61 -18.36 -1.96
C TYR A 137 -4.10 -19.71 -1.45
N PHE A 138 -4.31 -19.87 -0.14
CA PHE A 138 -4.91 -21.08 0.41
C PHE A 138 -6.35 -21.26 -0.07
N ARG A 139 -7.19 -20.22 0.02
CA ARG A 139 -8.56 -20.27 -0.51
C ARG A 139 -8.58 -20.48 -2.03
N PHE A 140 -7.65 -19.87 -2.75
CA PHE A 140 -7.49 -20.12 -4.17
C PHE A 140 -7.18 -21.59 -4.46
N ALA A 141 -6.24 -22.20 -3.72
CA ALA A 141 -5.92 -23.62 -3.83
C ALA A 141 -7.13 -24.51 -3.56
N GLU A 142 -7.89 -24.26 -2.48
CA GLU A 142 -9.10 -25.04 -2.15
C GLU A 142 -10.14 -25.05 -3.29
N MET A 143 -10.33 -23.90 -3.95
CA MET A 143 -11.31 -23.74 -5.04
C MET A 143 -10.77 -24.14 -6.43
N SER A 144 -9.57 -24.69 -6.48
CA SER A 144 -8.91 -25.05 -7.73
C SER A 144 -9.39 -26.38 -8.29
N VAL A 145 -9.22 -26.57 -9.59
CA VAL A 145 -9.28 -27.91 -10.21
C VAL A 145 -8.17 -28.78 -9.66
N GLU A 146 -8.43 -30.08 -9.58
CA GLU A 146 -7.59 -31.06 -8.87
C GLU A 146 -6.14 -31.05 -9.35
N GLU A 147 -5.93 -30.96 -10.66
CA GLU A 147 -4.62 -30.96 -11.31
C GLU A 147 -3.78 -29.72 -10.94
N LYS A 148 -4.40 -28.70 -10.36
CA LYS A 148 -3.75 -27.45 -9.94
C LYS A 148 -3.68 -27.27 -8.43
N LYS A 149 -4.33 -28.12 -7.64
CA LYS A 149 -4.36 -27.97 -6.18
C LYS A 149 -2.98 -28.16 -5.56
N GLU A 150 -2.25 -29.18 -5.97
CA GLU A 150 -0.91 -29.49 -5.44
C GLU A 150 0.04 -28.30 -5.59
N GLU A 151 0.25 -27.83 -6.82
CA GLU A 151 1.06 -26.64 -7.15
C GLU A 151 0.66 -25.41 -6.31
N ARG A 152 -0.64 -25.19 -6.11
CA ARG A 152 -1.16 -24.02 -5.38
C ARG A 152 -0.99 -24.16 -3.87
N PHE A 153 -1.11 -25.36 -3.31
CA PHE A 153 -0.79 -25.60 -1.89
C PHE A 153 0.71 -25.51 -1.63
N GLU A 154 1.57 -25.91 -2.57
CA GLU A 154 3.02 -25.68 -2.49
C GLU A 154 3.36 -24.19 -2.49
N GLN A 155 2.63 -23.39 -3.29
CA GLN A 155 2.75 -21.94 -3.25
C GLN A 155 2.40 -21.40 -1.86
N VAL A 156 1.32 -21.87 -1.22
CA VAL A 156 0.97 -21.46 0.16
C VAL A 156 2.11 -21.76 1.14
N ILE A 157 2.71 -22.95 1.06
CA ILE A 157 3.84 -23.31 1.92
C ILE A 157 5.02 -22.36 1.70
N THR A 158 5.31 -22.01 0.46
CA THR A 158 6.36 -21.03 0.11
C THR A 158 6.08 -19.67 0.74
N GLU A 159 4.84 -19.19 0.64
CA GLU A 159 4.43 -17.90 1.21
C GLU A 159 4.47 -17.91 2.74
N CYS A 160 4.15 -19.04 3.39
CA CYS A 160 4.29 -19.21 4.84
C CYS A 160 5.74 -19.20 5.29
N ASN A 161 6.64 -19.85 4.54
CA ASN A 161 8.07 -19.84 4.87
C ASN A 161 8.65 -18.42 4.75
N ASP A 162 8.31 -17.68 3.67
CA ASP A 162 8.69 -16.27 3.54
C ASP A 162 8.13 -15.41 4.68
N PHE A 163 6.91 -15.70 5.16
CA PHE A 163 6.35 -15.01 6.33
C PHE A 163 7.20 -15.26 7.57
N ILE A 164 7.55 -16.51 7.86
CA ILE A 164 8.33 -16.90 9.05
C ILE A 164 9.72 -16.25 9.01
N ASP A 165 10.36 -16.25 7.84
CA ASP A 165 11.69 -15.67 7.66
C ASP A 165 11.68 -14.14 7.81
N ARG A 166 10.67 -13.46 7.26
CA ARG A 166 10.57 -12.00 7.29
C ARG A 166 10.01 -11.43 8.58
N PHE A 167 9.13 -12.17 9.26
CA PHE A 167 8.40 -11.72 10.43
C PHE A 167 8.54 -12.70 11.63
N PRO A 168 9.77 -12.99 12.09
CA PRO A 168 10.04 -14.00 13.13
C PRO A 168 9.52 -13.63 14.52
N GLU A 169 9.08 -12.40 14.73
CA GLU A 169 8.49 -11.92 15.99
C GLU A 169 6.98 -11.63 15.86
N SER A 170 6.38 -11.94 14.70
CA SER A 170 4.96 -11.65 14.49
C SER A 170 4.06 -12.54 15.34
N LYS A 171 2.99 -11.94 15.88
CA LYS A 171 1.91 -12.64 16.57
C LYS A 171 1.19 -13.67 15.69
N PHE A 172 1.34 -13.59 14.37
CA PHE A 172 0.67 -14.47 13.41
C PHE A 172 1.49 -15.71 13.01
N LEU A 173 2.68 -15.94 13.58
CA LEU A 173 3.52 -17.10 13.25
C LEU A 173 2.79 -18.44 13.34
N LYS A 174 2.06 -18.67 14.43
CA LYS A 174 1.28 -19.89 14.63
C LYS A 174 0.21 -20.09 13.57
N GLU A 175 -0.34 -19.00 13.04
CA GLU A 175 -1.34 -19.05 11.98
C GLU A 175 -0.69 -19.40 10.63
N ALA A 176 0.49 -18.85 10.33
CA ALA A 176 1.27 -19.24 9.14
C ALA A 176 1.68 -20.73 9.20
N GLU A 177 2.18 -21.21 10.35
CA GLU A 177 2.51 -22.63 10.58
C GLU A 177 1.28 -23.53 10.43
N HIS A 178 0.11 -23.08 10.89
CA HIS A 178 -1.13 -23.80 10.72
C HIS A 178 -1.48 -24.01 9.24
N TYR A 179 -1.32 -22.97 8.40
CA TYR A 179 -1.54 -23.08 6.96
C TYR A 179 -0.55 -24.01 6.26
N ILE A 180 0.69 -24.13 6.75
CA ILE A 180 1.64 -25.15 6.27
C ILE A 180 1.05 -26.55 6.52
N GLY A 181 0.62 -26.83 7.75
CA GLY A 181 0.04 -28.14 8.11
C GLY A 181 -1.23 -28.49 7.32
N LEU A 182 -2.12 -27.52 7.10
CA LEU A 182 -3.29 -27.69 6.26
C LEU A 182 -2.91 -27.99 4.80
N SER A 183 -1.95 -27.26 4.25
CA SER A 183 -1.51 -27.42 2.86
C SER A 183 -0.85 -28.78 2.65
N GLN A 184 0.04 -29.22 3.55
CA GLN A 184 0.67 -30.54 3.51
C GLN A 184 -0.37 -31.67 3.61
N THR A 185 -1.38 -31.51 4.46
CA THR A 185 -2.47 -32.49 4.61
C THR A 185 -3.27 -32.60 3.31
N ASN A 186 -3.61 -31.47 2.70
CA ASN A 186 -4.31 -31.46 1.41
C ASN A 186 -3.49 -32.16 0.33
N ILE A 187 -2.22 -31.78 0.14
CA ILE A 187 -1.32 -32.42 -0.84
C ILE A 187 -1.28 -33.95 -0.67
N LYS A 188 -1.12 -34.42 0.58
CA LYS A 188 -1.11 -35.86 0.86
C LYS A 188 -2.42 -36.56 0.47
N ASN A 189 -3.56 -35.90 0.66
CA ASN A 189 -4.86 -36.45 0.27
C ASN A 189 -4.99 -36.56 -1.25
N LEU A 190 -4.53 -35.55 -2.01
CA LEU A 190 -4.52 -35.59 -3.49
C LEU A 190 -3.72 -36.79 -4.00
N SER A 191 -2.53 -37.03 -3.43
CA SER A 191 -1.67 -38.16 -3.78
C SER A 191 -2.36 -39.52 -3.51
N ASN A 192 -3.04 -39.65 -2.38
CA ASN A 192 -3.76 -40.88 -2.03
C ASN A 192 -4.99 -41.15 -2.92
N GLU A 193 -5.65 -40.11 -3.45
CA GLU A 193 -6.78 -40.24 -4.37
C GLU A 193 -6.35 -40.66 -5.77
N GLN A 194 -5.23 -40.12 -6.27
CA GLN A 194 -4.64 -40.54 -7.55
C GLN A 194 -4.26 -42.02 -7.55
N VAL A 195 -3.75 -42.55 -6.43
CA VAL A 195 -3.40 -43.98 -6.28
C VAL A 195 -4.64 -44.90 -6.30
N LYS A 196 -5.83 -44.39 -5.94
CA LYS A 196 -7.08 -45.18 -5.87
C LYS A 196 -7.86 -45.23 -7.18
N THR A 197 -7.46 -44.49 -8.20
CA THR A 197 -8.14 -44.45 -9.49
C THR A 197 -7.31 -45.20 -10.54
N PRO A 198 -7.32 -46.56 -10.56
CA PRO A 198 -6.74 -47.31 -11.67
C PRO A 198 -7.58 -47.11 -12.93
N ALA A 199 -6.89 -46.99 -14.07
CA ALA A 199 -7.46 -46.82 -15.41
C ALA A 199 -8.43 -47.95 -15.81
#